data_AF-A0A8B8P7L0-F1
#
_entry.id   AF-A0A8B8P7L0-F1
#
_cell.length_a   1.000
_cell.length_b   1.000
_cell.length_c   1.000
_cell.angle_alpha   90.00
_cell.angle_beta   90.00
_cell.angle_gamma   90.00
#
_symmetry.space_group_name_H-M   'P 1'
#
loop_
_entity.id
_entity.type
_entity.pdbx_description
1 polymer ?
#
loop_
_entity_poly.entity_id
_entity_poly.type
_entity_poly.pdbx_seq_one_letter_code
_entity_poly.pdbx_strand_id
1 'polypeptide(L)'
;MEDRSIIERERHQIEQIRELDFEELQVEEVEDAHDSSDDDRRTAASVPIEFTFNPSLASLHTYLGEVEDTHHSLAFLDGGAIHQLPLLYLEGVVLFPEATLPLRVVQRSLIATIERALSPIDRDTPLMIGVVRIYSDPENNRLRFATTGTTAEIRQYRRLEDGSLNAVTRGQQRFRLKRCWIDAEGVACGEVQIIQEDLPLRTPRDAFGKLPRPSVVRDNYILSNPPENSPAKSLRFADEDDDSEAHSENSFESALSLPEHRLHQSAIDCSYGYDVMDESTSSDDEKFVCESEFQEGRSHSHHHSDEKISGNASGSGGQSHKGSWGWTQRKAATSNYGIPRAFWPHWVYRMYDSYCLAQRVADMWKQIVGAPAMDGLVKKPDLLSFYVASKIPVSQSTRQELLDIDGVTYRLRREIELLECFDRIQCKSCQTVIARRSDMMVMSSDGPLGAYVNPHGSVHEIMTLHKANGLALIGRPNTDYSWFPGYAWTITNCATCESHMGWLFTATNNKLKPRLFWGIRSSQVADSNP
;
A
#
# COMPACT_ATOMS: atom_id res chain seq x y z
N MET A 1 -29.86 -30.09 -6.58
CA MET A 1 -30.49 -29.70 -7.86
C MET A 1 -30.12 -28.27 -8.25
N GLU A 2 -29.77 -27.40 -7.29
CA GLU A 2 -29.28 -26.02 -7.53
C GLU A 2 -27.83 -25.91 -8.03
N ASP A 3 -26.97 -26.88 -7.72
CA ASP A 3 -25.56 -26.87 -8.18
C ASP A 3 -25.42 -27.04 -9.69
N ARG A 4 -26.36 -27.78 -10.31
CA ARG A 4 -26.49 -27.83 -11.77
C ARG A 4 -26.99 -26.52 -12.36
N SER A 5 -27.82 -25.77 -11.63
CA SER A 5 -28.39 -24.50 -12.10
C SER A 5 -27.35 -23.37 -12.17
N ILE A 6 -26.36 -23.37 -11.28
CA ILE A 6 -25.25 -22.40 -11.28
C ILE A 6 -24.29 -22.70 -12.43
N ILE A 7 -23.92 -23.97 -12.62
CA ILE A 7 -23.11 -24.42 -13.77
C ILE A 7 -23.87 -24.21 -15.09
N GLU A 8 -25.19 -24.42 -15.13
CA GLU A 8 -26.02 -24.13 -16.29
C GLU A 8 -26.09 -22.64 -16.57
N ARG A 9 -26.12 -21.77 -15.54
CA ARG A 9 -26.13 -20.31 -15.71
C ARG A 9 -24.81 -19.80 -16.25
N GLU A 10 -23.67 -20.32 -15.76
CA GLU A 10 -22.34 -20.02 -16.31
C GLU A 10 -22.15 -20.58 -17.72
N ARG A 11 -22.65 -21.80 -18.00
CA ARG A 11 -22.64 -22.36 -19.37
C ARG A 11 -23.51 -21.56 -20.32
N HIS A 12 -24.68 -21.08 -19.88
CA HIS A 12 -25.56 -20.24 -20.69
C HIS A 12 -24.94 -18.86 -20.96
N GLN A 13 -24.18 -18.33 -20.00
CA GLN A 13 -23.44 -17.08 -20.16
C GLN A 13 -22.27 -17.26 -21.15
N ILE A 14 -21.60 -18.42 -21.14
CA ILE A 14 -20.56 -18.79 -22.13
C ILE A 14 -21.17 -19.07 -23.52
N GLU A 15 -22.37 -19.66 -23.60
CA GLU A 15 -23.10 -19.89 -24.87
C GLU A 15 -23.60 -18.59 -25.49
N GLN A 16 -24.11 -17.64 -24.69
CA GLN A 16 -24.50 -16.31 -25.17
C GLN A 16 -23.32 -15.49 -25.68
N ILE A 17 -22.11 -15.70 -25.14
CA ILE A 17 -20.86 -15.10 -25.66
C ILE A 17 -20.45 -15.76 -26.99
N ARG A 18 -20.73 -17.06 -27.19
CA ARG A 18 -20.41 -17.80 -28.42
C ARG A 18 -21.38 -17.55 -29.57
N GLU A 19 -22.65 -17.27 -29.30
CA GLU A 19 -23.67 -17.02 -30.32
C GLU A 19 -23.53 -15.64 -31.01
N LEU A 20 -22.77 -14.71 -30.42
CA LEU A 20 -22.51 -13.39 -30.99
C LEU A 20 -21.28 -13.32 -31.92
N ASP A 21 -20.54 -14.43 -32.08
CA ASP A 21 -19.27 -14.50 -32.85
C ASP A 21 -19.42 -15.12 -34.27
N PHE A 22 -20.65 -15.35 -34.75
CA PHE A 22 -20.92 -15.82 -36.11
C PHE A 22 -21.38 -14.69 -37.05
N GLU A 23 -20.51 -13.71 -37.27
CA GLU A 23 -20.52 -12.97 -38.54
C GLU A 23 -19.16 -13.19 -39.23
N GLU A 24 -19.17 -14.04 -40.27
CA GLU A 24 -18.03 -14.28 -41.14
C GLU A 24 -17.60 -12.99 -41.84
N LEU A 25 -16.39 -12.50 -41.51
CA LEU A 25 -15.67 -11.56 -42.37
C LEU A 25 -14.42 -12.24 -42.91
N GLN A 26 -14.44 -12.46 -44.23
CA GLN A 26 -13.33 -12.92 -45.05
C GLN A 26 -12.18 -11.92 -44.98
N VAL A 27 -10.97 -12.36 -44.63
CA VAL A 27 -9.75 -11.59 -44.89
C VAL A 27 -8.62 -12.54 -45.31
N GLU A 28 -7.90 -12.07 -46.33
CA GLU A 28 -6.88 -12.73 -47.13
C GLU A 28 -5.67 -13.27 -46.34
N GLU A 29 -5.17 -14.42 -46.79
CA GLU A 29 -3.90 -15.02 -46.39
C GLU A 29 -2.74 -14.12 -46.83
N VAL A 30 -1.79 -13.85 -45.92
CA VAL A 30 -0.47 -13.34 -46.28
C VAL A 30 0.61 -14.21 -45.65
N GLU A 31 1.53 -14.61 -46.51
CA GLU A 31 2.46 -15.74 -46.41
C GLU A 31 3.49 -15.65 -45.28
N ASP A 32 3.85 -16.85 -44.81
CA ASP A 32 4.90 -17.16 -43.84
C ASP A 32 6.30 -16.72 -44.31
N ALA A 33 7.12 -16.23 -43.38
CA ALA A 33 8.56 -16.13 -43.55
C ALA A 33 9.29 -16.79 -42.38
N HIS A 34 10.01 -17.85 -42.72
CA HIS A 34 10.86 -18.69 -41.87
C HIS A 34 12.13 -17.98 -41.35
N ASP A 35 12.42 -18.30 -40.08
CA ASP A 35 13.69 -18.78 -39.50
C ASP A 35 14.93 -17.86 -39.37
N SER A 36 15.50 -17.88 -38.15
CA SER A 36 16.93 -17.68 -37.86
C SER A 36 17.19 -17.81 -36.35
N SER A 37 17.60 -19.00 -35.93
CA SER A 37 18.28 -19.29 -34.66
C SER A 37 19.61 -18.55 -34.58
N ASP A 38 19.87 -17.81 -33.49
CA ASP A 38 21.23 -17.62 -32.99
C ASP A 38 21.26 -17.51 -31.46
N ASP A 39 22.10 -18.36 -30.89
CA ASP A 39 22.36 -18.58 -29.47
C ASP A 39 23.47 -17.62 -29.03
N ASP A 40 23.20 -16.72 -28.08
CA ASP A 40 24.26 -15.95 -27.44
C ASP A 40 23.95 -15.69 -25.95
N ARG A 41 24.54 -16.55 -25.11
CA ARG A 41 24.58 -16.39 -23.65
C ARG A 41 25.40 -15.16 -23.28
N ARG A 42 24.71 -14.05 -22.96
CA ARG A 42 25.30 -12.92 -22.24
C ARG A 42 24.45 -12.53 -21.03
N THR A 43 25.15 -12.35 -19.92
CA THR A 43 24.70 -11.97 -18.60
C THR A 43 23.63 -10.86 -18.66
N ALA A 44 22.42 -11.18 -18.17
CA ALA A 44 21.27 -10.28 -18.19
C ALA A 44 21.46 -9.10 -17.21
N ALA A 45 22.14 -8.04 -17.67
CA ALA A 45 21.87 -6.70 -17.20
C ALA A 45 20.56 -6.26 -17.88
N SER A 46 19.56 -5.89 -17.08
CA SER A 46 18.24 -5.45 -17.55
C SER A 46 18.37 -4.26 -18.50
N VAL A 47 18.24 -4.51 -19.79
CA VAL A 47 18.03 -3.45 -20.79
C VAL A 47 16.72 -2.75 -20.38
N PRO A 48 16.69 -1.40 -20.27
CA PRO A 48 15.46 -0.68 -20.01
C PRO A 48 14.44 -1.07 -21.08
N ILE A 49 13.32 -1.67 -20.67
CA ILE A 49 12.21 -1.93 -21.58
C ILE A 49 11.79 -0.56 -22.08
N GLU A 50 11.98 -0.32 -23.38
CA GLU A 50 11.46 0.86 -24.06
C GLU A 50 9.97 0.96 -23.74
N PHE A 51 9.53 2.05 -23.11
CA PHE A 51 8.17 2.20 -22.61
C PHE A 51 7.58 3.48 -23.21
N THR A 52 6.56 3.35 -24.06
CA THR A 52 5.99 4.48 -24.81
C THR A 52 4.51 4.69 -24.55
N PHE A 53 3.84 3.72 -23.91
CA PHE A 53 2.48 3.92 -23.42
C PHE A 53 2.44 5.02 -22.35
N ASN A 54 1.34 5.80 -22.30
CA ASN A 54 1.13 6.78 -21.25
C ASN A 54 0.28 6.16 -20.11
N PRO A 55 0.87 5.86 -18.93
CA PRO A 55 0.14 5.21 -17.82
C PRO A 55 -1.03 6.03 -17.28
N SER A 56 -1.06 7.35 -17.49
CA SER A 56 -2.15 8.18 -17.01
C SER A 56 -3.48 7.85 -17.69
N LEU A 57 -3.46 7.32 -18.92
CA LEU A 57 -4.68 6.97 -19.65
C LEU A 57 -5.48 5.87 -18.96
N ALA A 58 -4.80 4.87 -18.39
CA ALA A 58 -5.45 3.79 -17.67
C ALA A 58 -6.06 4.28 -16.34
N SER A 59 -5.40 5.22 -15.66
CA SER A 59 -5.89 5.83 -14.41
C SER A 59 -7.07 6.79 -14.61
N LEU A 60 -7.19 7.39 -15.80
CA LEU A 60 -8.31 8.28 -16.14
C LEU A 60 -9.58 7.52 -16.52
N HIS A 61 -9.54 6.20 -16.62
CA HIS A 61 -10.69 5.36 -16.99
C HIS A 61 -11.40 5.83 -18.28
N THR A 62 -10.64 6.26 -19.29
CA THR A 62 -11.19 6.88 -20.52
C THR A 62 -12.15 5.96 -21.31
N TYR A 63 -12.10 4.65 -21.08
CA TYR A 63 -13.03 3.67 -21.67
C TYR A 63 -14.48 3.84 -21.17
N LEU A 64 -14.69 4.57 -20.07
CA LEU A 64 -16.03 4.96 -19.61
C LEU A 64 -16.67 6.07 -20.46
N GLY A 65 -15.92 6.62 -21.42
CA GLY A 65 -16.35 7.74 -22.24
C GLY A 65 -16.26 9.07 -21.50
N GLU A 66 -16.93 10.08 -22.03
CA GLU A 66 -17.03 11.38 -21.37
C GLU A 66 -17.85 11.26 -20.09
N VAL A 67 -17.39 11.85 -19.00
CA VAL A 67 -18.08 11.91 -17.70
C VAL A 67 -18.10 13.35 -17.20
N GLU A 68 -19.11 13.70 -16.41
CA GLU A 68 -19.26 15.04 -15.82
C GLU A 68 -18.64 15.05 -14.42
N ASP A 69 -17.82 16.07 -14.13
CA ASP A 69 -17.23 16.27 -12.81
C ASP A 69 -18.30 16.76 -11.82
N THR A 70 -18.28 16.20 -10.61
CA THR A 70 -19.05 16.72 -9.49
C THR A 70 -18.27 17.86 -8.82
N HIS A 71 -18.82 19.07 -8.83
CA HIS A 71 -18.16 20.25 -8.25
C HIS A 71 -18.37 20.35 -6.72
N HIS A 72 -18.06 19.29 -5.97
CA HIS A 72 -18.24 19.27 -4.53
C HIS A 72 -16.92 19.13 -3.77
N SER A 73 -16.89 19.76 -2.59
CA SER A 73 -15.76 19.72 -1.67
C SER A 73 -15.70 18.37 -0.98
N LEU A 74 -14.47 17.84 -0.83
CA LEU A 74 -14.16 16.74 0.08
C LEU A 74 -14.82 17.02 1.45
N ALA A 75 -15.74 16.17 1.87
CA ALA A 75 -16.26 16.20 3.22
C ALA A 75 -15.73 14.98 3.97
N PHE A 76 -14.84 15.24 4.91
CA PHE A 76 -14.52 14.27 5.93
C PHE A 76 -15.63 14.32 7.00
N LEU A 77 -16.15 13.16 7.34
CA LEU A 77 -17.07 12.98 8.46
C LEU A 77 -16.28 12.82 9.76
N ASP A 78 -16.86 13.26 10.86
CA ASP A 78 -16.23 13.18 12.18
C ASP A 78 -16.02 11.72 12.60
N GLY A 79 -14.81 11.39 13.08
CA GLY A 79 -14.52 10.03 13.52
C GLY A 79 -15.35 9.63 14.75
N GLY A 80 -15.85 8.40 14.73
CA GLY A 80 -16.77 7.87 15.73
C GLY A 80 -18.25 8.23 15.50
N ALA A 81 -18.54 9.22 14.65
CA ALA A 81 -19.90 9.62 14.32
C ALA A 81 -20.65 8.53 13.54
N ILE A 82 -21.98 8.54 13.68
CA ILE A 82 -22.88 7.60 13.01
C ILE A 82 -23.65 8.35 11.91
N HIS A 83 -23.59 7.82 10.69
CA HIS A 83 -24.28 8.39 9.53
C HIS A 83 -25.13 7.34 8.83
N GLN A 84 -26.19 7.79 8.16
CA GLN A 84 -26.98 6.96 7.26
C GLN A 84 -26.54 7.24 5.83
N LEU A 85 -26.06 6.21 5.13
CA LEU A 85 -25.57 6.32 3.76
C LEU A 85 -26.24 5.30 2.85
N PRO A 86 -26.47 5.64 1.56
CA PRO A 86 -26.75 4.64 0.54
C PRO A 86 -25.53 3.71 0.39
N LEU A 87 -25.78 2.40 0.27
CA LEU A 87 -24.75 1.37 0.25
C LEU A 87 -24.67 0.64 -1.09
N LEU A 88 -23.46 0.51 -1.62
CA LEU A 88 -23.14 -0.38 -2.74
C LEU A 88 -22.45 -1.64 -2.21
N TYR A 89 -23.10 -2.78 -2.46
CA TYR A 89 -22.54 -4.10 -2.18
C TYR A 89 -21.86 -4.64 -3.42
N LEU A 90 -20.54 -4.81 -3.36
CA LEU A 90 -19.75 -5.28 -4.51
C LEU A 90 -19.08 -6.61 -4.19
N GLU A 91 -19.30 -7.59 -5.05
CA GLU A 91 -18.71 -8.92 -4.88
C GLU A 91 -17.22 -8.88 -5.13
N GLY A 92 -16.45 -9.27 -4.11
CA GLY A 92 -15.00 -9.38 -4.23
C GLY A 92 -14.22 -8.06 -4.37
N VAL A 93 -14.86 -6.90 -4.21
CA VAL A 93 -14.18 -5.59 -4.25
C VAL A 93 -13.94 -5.09 -2.83
N VAL A 94 -12.69 -4.78 -2.50
CA VAL A 94 -12.31 -4.08 -1.25
C VAL A 94 -11.83 -2.68 -1.64
N LEU A 95 -12.64 -1.66 -1.34
CA LEU A 95 -12.26 -0.28 -1.59
C LEU A 95 -11.43 0.26 -0.42
N PHE A 96 -10.19 0.65 -0.68
CA PHE A 96 -9.35 1.34 0.30
C PHE A 96 -9.55 2.87 0.22
N PRO A 97 -9.33 3.60 1.33
CA PRO A 97 -9.17 5.05 1.28
C PRO A 97 -8.19 5.49 0.19
N GLU A 98 -8.49 6.61 -0.44
CA GLU A 98 -7.77 7.22 -1.59
C GLU A 98 -7.80 6.42 -2.89
N ALA A 99 -8.23 5.16 -2.90
CA ALA A 99 -8.27 4.34 -4.11
C ALA A 99 -9.46 4.71 -5.01
N THR A 100 -9.21 4.73 -6.32
CA THR A 100 -10.24 4.95 -7.34
C THR A 100 -11.01 3.66 -7.63
N LEU A 101 -12.34 3.77 -7.74
CA LEU A 101 -13.23 2.69 -8.12
C LEU A 101 -14.14 3.15 -9.27
N PRO A 102 -13.88 2.68 -10.51
CA PRO A 102 -14.78 2.91 -11.63
C PRO A 102 -15.98 1.96 -11.56
N LEU A 103 -17.15 2.48 -11.93
CA LEU A 103 -18.41 1.75 -11.93
C LEU A 103 -19.13 1.95 -13.26
N ARG A 104 -19.70 0.87 -13.78
CA ARG A 104 -20.73 0.87 -14.82
C ARG A 104 -21.93 0.14 -14.24
N VAL A 105 -23.01 0.85 -14.05
CA VAL A 105 -24.16 0.36 -13.30
C VAL A 105 -25.34 0.20 -14.24
N VAL A 106 -25.71 -1.06 -14.46
CA VAL A 106 -26.81 -1.45 -15.35
C VAL A 106 -28.06 -1.84 -14.55
N GLN A 107 -27.87 -2.30 -13.31
CA GLN A 107 -28.97 -2.73 -12.45
C GLN A 107 -29.72 -1.54 -11.84
N ARG A 108 -31.05 -1.52 -11.99
CA ARG A 108 -31.91 -0.41 -11.53
C ARG A 108 -31.76 -0.05 -10.05
N SER A 109 -31.63 -1.04 -9.16
CA SER A 109 -31.46 -0.79 -7.72
C SER A 109 -30.13 -0.08 -7.40
N LEU A 110 -29.06 -0.45 -8.10
CA LEU A 110 -27.76 0.19 -7.93
C LEU A 110 -27.74 1.59 -8.56
N ILE A 111 -28.43 1.79 -9.69
CA ILE A 111 -28.63 3.13 -10.29
C ILE A 111 -29.36 4.02 -9.29
N ALA A 112 -30.47 3.55 -8.71
CA ALA A 112 -31.23 4.31 -7.70
C ALA A 112 -30.37 4.64 -6.46
N THR A 113 -29.45 3.75 -6.07
CA THR A 113 -28.49 3.99 -4.97
C THR A 113 -27.56 5.16 -5.29
N ILE A 114 -27.01 5.21 -6.51
CA ILE A 114 -26.15 6.31 -6.95
C ILE A 114 -26.95 7.60 -7.12
N GLU A 115 -28.14 7.55 -7.72
CA GLU A 115 -29.02 8.72 -7.90
C GLU A 115 -29.44 9.32 -6.55
N ARG A 116 -29.68 8.47 -5.54
CA ARG A 116 -29.96 8.91 -4.16
C ARG A 116 -28.78 9.67 -3.57
N ALA A 117 -27.56 9.21 -3.80
CA ALA A 117 -26.36 9.90 -3.36
C ALA A 117 -26.12 11.22 -4.11
N LEU A 118 -26.50 11.29 -5.39
CA LEU A 118 -26.38 12.48 -6.25
C LEU A 118 -27.44 13.55 -6.00
N SER A 119 -28.54 13.20 -5.34
CA SER A 119 -29.66 14.11 -5.05
C SER A 119 -29.79 14.35 -3.54
N PRO A 120 -28.77 14.93 -2.87
CA PRO A 120 -28.84 15.17 -1.44
C PRO A 120 -29.96 16.16 -1.10
N ILE A 121 -30.56 15.97 0.07
CA ILE A 121 -31.63 16.86 0.59
C ILE A 121 -31.07 18.26 0.87
N ASP A 122 -29.81 18.33 1.30
CA ASP A 122 -29.09 19.58 1.59
C ASP A 122 -27.91 19.73 0.63
N ARG A 123 -27.68 20.96 0.13
CA ARG A 123 -26.64 21.26 -0.86
C ARG A 123 -25.22 21.08 -0.31
N ASP A 124 -25.08 21.13 1.01
CA ASP A 124 -23.80 20.96 1.71
C ASP A 124 -23.54 19.50 2.12
N THR A 125 -24.48 18.58 1.83
CA THR A 125 -24.24 17.14 2.07
C THR A 125 -23.32 16.58 0.98
N PRO A 126 -22.23 15.91 1.35
CA PRO A 126 -21.30 15.36 0.38
C PRO A 126 -21.91 14.20 -0.40
N LEU A 127 -21.55 14.12 -1.68
CA LEU A 127 -21.99 13.08 -2.61
C LEU A 127 -21.27 11.75 -2.32
N MET A 128 -21.70 11.09 -1.26
CA MET A 128 -21.06 9.88 -0.76
C MET A 128 -21.99 8.67 -0.75
N ILE A 129 -21.37 7.53 -1.05
CA ILE A 129 -21.92 6.19 -0.93
C ILE A 129 -21.05 5.38 0.03
N GLY A 130 -21.59 4.36 0.67
CA GLY A 130 -20.79 3.37 1.39
C GLY A 130 -20.53 2.15 0.53
N VAL A 131 -19.27 1.78 0.31
CA VAL A 131 -18.90 0.56 -0.41
C VAL A 131 -18.59 -0.55 0.58
N VAL A 132 -19.30 -1.67 0.45
CA VAL A 132 -19.15 -2.84 1.32
C VAL A 132 -18.88 -4.08 0.47
N ARG A 133 -17.83 -4.83 0.82
CA ARG A 133 -17.53 -6.11 0.19
C ARG A 133 -18.60 -7.14 0.55
N ILE A 134 -19.09 -7.84 -0.46
CA ILE A 134 -19.85 -9.08 -0.29
C ILE A 134 -19.08 -10.29 -0.80
N TYR A 135 -19.31 -11.43 -0.18
CA TYR A 135 -18.66 -12.69 -0.54
C TYR A 135 -19.55 -13.88 -0.15
N SER A 136 -19.43 -14.97 -0.90
CA SER A 136 -20.10 -16.23 -0.58
C SER A 136 -19.31 -17.00 0.47
N ASP A 137 -19.99 -17.40 1.53
CA ASP A 137 -19.44 -18.26 2.58
C ASP A 137 -19.23 -19.69 2.02
N PRO A 138 -17.99 -20.22 2.00
CA PRO A 138 -17.71 -21.52 1.40
C PRO A 138 -18.47 -22.69 2.05
N GLU A 139 -18.88 -22.56 3.32
CA GLU A 139 -19.50 -23.66 4.06
C GLU A 139 -20.99 -23.80 3.78
N ASN A 140 -21.68 -22.71 3.45
CA ASN A 140 -23.15 -22.69 3.35
C ASN A 140 -23.68 -21.95 2.11
N ASN A 141 -22.80 -21.43 1.24
CA ASN A 141 -23.14 -20.64 0.06
C ASN A 141 -24.04 -19.42 0.35
N ARG A 142 -24.09 -18.93 1.59
CA ARG A 142 -24.82 -17.70 1.92
C ARG A 142 -23.94 -16.49 1.66
N LEU A 143 -24.55 -15.46 1.13
CA LEU A 143 -23.91 -14.16 0.96
C LEU A 143 -23.64 -13.55 2.35
N ARG A 144 -22.39 -13.13 2.58
CA ARG A 144 -21.93 -12.41 3.76
C ARG A 144 -21.51 -11.01 3.38
N PHE A 145 -21.67 -10.09 4.33
CA PHE A 145 -21.22 -8.71 4.24
C PHE A 145 -19.98 -8.54 5.10
N ALA A 146 -18.99 -7.80 4.61
CA ALA A 146 -17.90 -7.35 5.45
C ALA A 146 -18.41 -6.38 6.53
N THR A 147 -17.79 -6.43 7.71
CA THR A 147 -18.12 -5.52 8.82
C THR A 147 -17.56 -4.12 8.61
N THR A 148 -16.45 -4.01 7.88
CA THR A 148 -15.78 -2.76 7.56
C THR A 148 -15.96 -2.46 6.07
N GLY A 149 -16.37 -1.24 5.76
CA GLY A 149 -16.44 -0.70 4.41
C GLY A 149 -15.73 0.65 4.34
N THR A 150 -15.83 1.28 3.17
CA THR A 150 -15.20 2.58 2.91
C THR A 150 -16.21 3.52 2.27
N THR A 151 -16.34 4.73 2.80
CA THR A 151 -17.12 5.78 2.15
C THR A 151 -16.44 6.12 0.82
N ALA A 152 -17.22 6.32 -0.24
CA ALA A 152 -16.69 6.69 -1.54
C ALA A 152 -17.38 7.95 -2.03
N GLU A 153 -16.57 8.95 -2.37
CA GLU A 153 -17.01 10.16 -3.03
C GLU A 153 -17.25 9.86 -4.52
N ILE A 154 -18.41 10.28 -5.03
CA ILE A 154 -18.69 10.23 -6.47
C ILE A 154 -18.06 11.48 -7.09
N ARG A 155 -16.93 11.31 -7.79
CA ARG A 155 -16.16 12.42 -8.39
C ARG A 155 -16.62 12.75 -9.81
N GLN A 156 -17.01 11.72 -10.55
CA GLN A 156 -17.47 11.88 -11.92
C GLN A 156 -18.63 10.94 -12.17
N TYR A 157 -19.60 11.35 -12.98
CA TYR A 157 -20.68 10.48 -13.41
C TYR A 157 -21.25 10.89 -14.77
N ARG A 158 -21.91 9.94 -15.45
CA ARG A 158 -22.74 10.21 -16.63
C ARG A 158 -23.81 9.14 -16.77
N ARG A 159 -25.03 9.57 -17.07
CA ARG A 159 -26.12 8.69 -17.53
C ARG A 159 -26.01 8.48 -19.02
N LEU A 160 -26.10 7.22 -19.47
CA LEU A 160 -26.01 6.85 -20.87
C LEU A 160 -27.41 6.68 -21.48
N GLU A 161 -27.47 6.67 -22.80
CA GLU A 161 -28.72 6.54 -23.58
C GLU A 161 -29.42 5.19 -23.35
N ASP A 162 -28.64 4.14 -23.07
CA ASP A 162 -29.13 2.80 -22.71
C ASP A 162 -29.76 2.73 -21.30
N GLY A 163 -29.75 3.84 -20.56
CA GLY A 163 -30.25 3.96 -19.19
C GLY A 163 -29.26 3.51 -18.12
N SER A 164 -28.08 3.00 -18.50
CA SER A 164 -27.00 2.70 -17.57
C SER A 164 -26.29 3.96 -17.08
N LEU A 165 -25.52 3.82 -16.00
CA LEU A 165 -24.79 4.93 -15.37
C LEU A 165 -23.31 4.57 -15.24
N ASN A 166 -22.42 5.42 -15.76
CA ASN A 166 -20.99 5.34 -15.49
C ASN A 166 -20.65 6.31 -14.36
N ALA A 167 -19.81 5.87 -13.42
CA ALA A 167 -19.32 6.71 -12.33
C ALA A 167 -17.85 6.40 -12.01
N VAL A 168 -17.11 7.41 -11.61
CA VAL A 168 -15.77 7.27 -11.04
C VAL A 168 -15.85 7.74 -9.59
N THR A 169 -15.52 6.82 -8.69
CA THR A 169 -15.60 7.07 -7.24
C THR A 169 -14.22 7.00 -6.61
N ARG A 170 -14.01 7.67 -5.48
CA ARG A 170 -12.77 7.63 -4.71
C ARG A 170 -13.07 7.29 -3.26
N GLY A 171 -12.38 6.29 -2.71
CA GLY A 171 -12.51 5.95 -1.30
C GLY A 171 -12.02 7.08 -0.40
N GLN A 172 -12.72 7.34 0.71
CA GLN A 172 -12.44 8.44 1.63
C GLN A 172 -12.10 7.95 3.04
N GLN A 173 -13.09 7.42 3.78
CA GLN A 173 -12.93 7.01 5.17
C GLN A 173 -13.46 5.61 5.41
N ARG A 174 -12.78 4.86 6.28
CA ARG A 174 -13.30 3.56 6.73
C ARG A 174 -14.51 3.76 7.66
N PHE A 175 -15.43 2.83 7.59
CA PHE A 175 -16.56 2.77 8.52
C PHE A 175 -16.85 1.34 8.96
N ARG A 176 -17.46 1.18 10.14
CA ARG A 176 -18.06 -0.08 10.59
C ARG A 176 -19.56 -0.07 10.30
N LEU A 177 -20.04 -1.07 9.59
CA LEU A 177 -21.45 -1.26 9.30
C LEU A 177 -22.19 -1.73 10.57
N LYS A 178 -23.17 -0.95 11.04
CA LYS A 178 -23.97 -1.30 12.23
C LYS A 178 -25.29 -1.94 11.86
N ARG A 179 -25.97 -1.38 10.86
CA ARG A 179 -27.29 -1.83 10.40
C ARG A 179 -27.44 -1.60 8.90
N CYS A 180 -28.15 -2.48 8.22
CA CYS A 180 -28.54 -2.32 6.83
C CYS A 180 -30.04 -2.54 6.64
N TRP A 181 -30.63 -1.86 5.68
CA TRP A 181 -32.02 -2.05 5.26
C TRP A 181 -32.19 -1.68 3.78
N ILE A 182 -33.35 -2.01 3.22
CA ILE A 182 -33.80 -1.52 1.92
C ILE A 182 -34.90 -0.51 2.19
N ASP A 183 -34.81 0.68 1.60
CA ASP A 183 -35.85 1.71 1.76
C ASP A 183 -37.06 1.46 0.85
N ALA A 184 -38.04 2.37 0.90
CA ALA A 184 -39.28 2.25 0.14
C ALA A 184 -39.06 2.29 -1.38
N GLU A 185 -37.97 2.90 -1.83
CA GLU A 185 -37.58 3.01 -3.24
C GLU A 185 -36.70 1.84 -3.71
N GLY A 186 -36.40 0.87 -2.85
CA GLY A 186 -35.58 -0.28 -3.17
C GLY A 186 -34.07 -0.01 -3.10
N VAL A 187 -33.65 1.10 -2.49
CA VAL A 187 -32.25 1.47 -2.32
C VAL A 187 -31.71 0.81 -1.06
N ALA A 188 -30.53 0.20 -1.18
CA ALA A 188 -29.82 -0.32 -0.02
C ALA A 188 -29.24 0.85 0.79
N CYS A 189 -29.58 0.91 2.07
CA CYS A 189 -29.12 1.92 3.00
C CYS A 189 -28.51 1.26 4.23
N GLY A 190 -27.64 1.98 4.92
CA GLY A 190 -27.10 1.50 6.19
C GLY A 190 -26.66 2.59 7.13
N GLU A 191 -26.67 2.21 8.40
CA GLU A 191 -26.13 2.98 9.51
C GLU A 191 -24.67 2.58 9.67
N VAL A 192 -23.79 3.55 9.44
CA VAL A 192 -22.34 3.36 9.42
C VAL A 192 -21.71 4.22 10.51
N GLN A 193 -20.77 3.64 11.25
CA GLN A 193 -19.95 4.37 12.21
C GLN A 193 -18.59 4.65 11.61
N ILE A 194 -18.24 5.93 11.44
CA ILE A 194 -16.94 6.34 10.88
C ILE A 194 -15.84 5.92 11.84
N ILE A 195 -14.79 5.27 11.32
CA ILE A 195 -13.65 4.87 12.14
C ILE A 195 -12.74 6.07 12.33
N GLN A 196 -12.45 6.40 13.59
CA GLN A 196 -11.41 7.36 13.95
C GLN A 196 -10.05 6.71 13.68
N GLU A 197 -9.29 7.23 12.73
CA GLU A 197 -7.91 6.76 12.48
C GLU A 197 -6.96 7.30 13.55
N ASP A 198 -6.07 6.44 14.02
CA ASP A 198 -5.02 6.79 14.96
C ASP A 198 -3.91 7.60 14.29
N LEU A 199 -3.27 8.48 15.06
CA LEU A 199 -2.08 9.19 14.59
C LEU A 199 -0.89 8.22 14.45
N PRO A 200 -0.08 8.34 13.38
CA PRO A 200 1.11 7.51 13.20
C PRO A 200 2.07 7.59 14.41
N LEU A 201 2.39 6.44 15.00
CA LEU A 201 3.27 6.35 16.14
C LEU A 201 4.72 6.75 15.78
N ARG A 202 5.36 7.47 16.69
CA ARG A 202 6.76 7.87 16.62
C ARG A 202 7.50 7.40 17.86
N THR A 203 8.76 7.04 17.68
CA THR A 203 9.69 6.81 18.80
C THR A 203 9.76 8.09 19.63
N PRO A 204 9.50 8.04 20.95
CA PRO A 204 9.58 9.21 21.82
C PRO A 204 10.98 9.86 21.75
N ARG A 205 11.04 11.19 21.65
CA ARG A 205 12.32 11.92 21.51
C ARG A 205 13.28 11.65 22.68
N ASP A 206 12.75 11.48 23.89
CA ASP A 206 13.54 11.27 25.10
C ASP A 206 13.95 9.81 25.34
N ALA A 207 13.48 8.87 24.51
CA ALA A 207 13.84 7.46 24.61
C ALA A 207 15.35 7.24 24.40
N PHE A 208 16.00 8.12 23.62
CA PHE A 208 17.43 8.06 23.31
C PHE A 208 18.03 9.47 23.38
N GLY A 209 18.85 9.74 24.41
CA GLY A 209 19.46 11.05 24.62
C GLY A 209 20.72 11.26 23.78
N LYS A 210 20.93 12.47 23.26
CA LYS A 210 22.24 12.87 22.67
C LYS A 210 23.24 13.12 23.82
N LEU A 211 24.46 12.61 23.70
CA LEU A 211 25.56 12.95 24.61
C LEU A 211 25.79 14.47 24.61
N PRO A 212 25.92 15.13 25.77
CA PRO A 212 26.54 16.46 25.80
C PRO A 212 27.98 16.33 25.29
N ARG A 213 28.36 17.19 24.34
CA ARG A 213 29.74 17.26 23.85
C ARG A 213 30.67 17.48 25.05
N PRO A 214 31.73 16.68 25.26
CA PRO A 214 32.62 16.90 26.39
C PRO A 214 33.25 18.29 26.23
N SER A 215 33.02 19.16 27.21
CA SER A 215 33.70 20.45 27.29
C SER A 215 35.20 20.18 27.45
N VAL A 216 35.99 20.55 26.44
CA VAL A 216 37.44 20.56 26.55
C VAL A 216 37.79 21.54 27.66
N VAL A 217 38.34 21.01 28.75
CA VAL A 217 38.98 21.81 29.80
C VAL A 217 40.12 22.58 29.11
N ARG A 218 39.93 23.89 28.93
CA ARG A 218 41.01 24.77 28.45
C ARG A 218 41.96 25.00 29.62
N ASP A 219 43.11 24.32 29.56
CA ASP A 219 44.28 24.72 30.33
C ASP A 219 44.70 26.14 29.92
N ASN A 220 44.76 27.03 30.91
CA ASN A 220 45.23 28.39 30.78
C ASN A 220 46.76 28.42 30.57
N TYR A 221 47.22 28.98 29.45
CA TYR A 221 48.49 29.68 29.42
C TYR A 221 48.36 31.01 28.66
N ILE A 222 48.94 32.03 29.30
CA ILE A 222 48.95 33.47 28.99
C ILE A 222 49.97 33.76 27.88
N LEU A 223 49.64 34.64 26.91
CA LEU A 223 50.46 35.81 26.52
C LEU A 223 49.80 36.69 25.41
N SER A 224 49.53 37.94 25.78
CA SER A 224 49.84 39.21 25.09
C SER A 224 49.59 39.43 23.58
N ASN A 225 48.67 40.38 23.30
CA ASN A 225 48.49 41.19 22.05
C ASN A 225 49.65 42.21 21.84
N PRO A 226 49.71 43.08 20.76
CA PRO A 226 49.20 43.14 19.35
C PRO A 226 50.38 43.61 18.38
N PRO A 227 50.28 44.39 17.26
CA PRO A 227 49.17 44.89 16.41
C PRO A 227 49.35 44.76 14.86
N GLU A 228 48.36 45.33 14.16
CA GLU A 228 48.07 45.39 12.72
C GLU A 228 49.16 45.97 11.78
N ASN A 229 49.30 45.40 10.56
CA ASN A 229 49.20 46.10 9.27
C ASN A 229 49.48 45.17 8.07
N SER A 230 48.66 45.32 7.03
CA SER A 230 48.60 44.61 5.73
C SER A 230 49.62 45.18 4.71
N PRO A 231 49.73 44.76 3.41
CA PRO A 231 48.90 43.84 2.60
C PRO A 231 49.63 42.90 1.58
N ALA A 232 48.81 42.06 0.93
CA ALA A 232 48.89 41.57 -0.46
C ALA A 232 49.73 40.32 -0.86
N LYS A 233 48.93 39.32 -1.31
CA LYS A 233 49.09 38.36 -2.43
C LYS A 233 50.02 37.16 -2.27
N SER A 234 49.42 35.97 -2.20
CA SER A 234 49.64 34.89 -3.19
C SER A 234 48.84 33.62 -2.84
N LEU A 235 47.95 33.22 -3.77
CA LEU A 235 47.55 31.85 -4.13
C LEU A 235 47.15 30.85 -3.03
N ARG A 236 45.88 30.39 -3.08
CA ARG A 236 45.52 28.97 -3.30
C ARG A 236 44.01 28.75 -3.40
N PHE A 237 43.69 27.70 -4.15
CA PHE A 237 42.40 27.04 -4.37
C PHE A 237 41.51 26.98 -3.13
N ALA A 238 40.21 27.24 -3.31
CA ALA A 238 39.17 26.98 -2.34
C ALA A 238 38.14 26.04 -2.98
N ASP A 239 38.06 24.83 -2.43
CA ASP A 239 36.95 23.90 -2.56
C ASP A 239 35.77 24.41 -1.71
N GLU A 240 34.60 23.97 -2.15
CA GLU A 240 33.25 24.28 -1.69
C GLU A 240 32.89 23.60 -0.35
N ASP A 241 31.74 24.04 0.19
CA ASP A 241 30.92 23.47 1.28
C ASP A 241 31.16 23.98 2.72
N ASP A 242 30.47 25.08 3.05
CA ASP A 242 30.04 25.42 4.42
C ASP A 242 28.60 25.98 4.38
N ASP A 243 27.61 25.08 4.46
CA ASP A 243 26.19 25.42 4.69
C ASP A 243 25.91 25.37 6.19
N SER A 244 26.09 26.51 6.85
CA SER A 244 25.68 26.74 8.23
C SER A 244 24.76 27.96 8.30
N GLU A 245 23.46 27.79 8.05
CA GLU A 245 22.44 28.78 8.38
C GLU A 245 21.14 28.11 8.88
N ALA A 246 20.44 28.82 9.77
CA ALA A 246 19.12 28.56 10.33
C ALA A 246 18.99 27.64 11.57
N HIS A 247 19.50 28.14 12.71
CA HIS A 247 18.82 27.93 13.99
C HIS A 247 18.48 29.31 14.61
N SER A 248 17.32 29.84 14.21
CA SER A 248 16.61 30.82 15.03
C SER A 248 15.14 30.39 15.15
N GLU A 249 14.65 30.31 16.38
CA GLU A 249 13.32 29.82 16.74
C GLU A 249 12.18 30.76 16.30
N ASN A 250 12.52 31.92 15.72
CA ASN A 250 11.54 32.95 15.33
C ASN A 250 10.89 32.69 13.96
N SER A 251 11.29 31.64 13.23
CA SER A 251 10.69 31.32 11.91
C SER A 251 9.42 30.47 12.01
N PHE A 252 9.15 29.86 13.17
CA PHE A 252 8.04 28.90 13.31
C PHE A 252 6.74 29.55 13.79
N GLU A 253 6.83 30.59 14.64
CA GLU A 253 5.65 31.30 15.18
C GLU A 253 4.92 32.13 14.12
N SER A 254 5.62 32.61 13.09
CA SER A 254 5.03 33.41 12.00
C SER A 254 4.18 32.61 11.00
N ALA A 255 4.14 31.28 11.13
CA ALA A 255 3.41 30.39 10.22
C ALA A 255 2.11 29.81 10.82
N LEU A 256 1.80 30.11 12.08
CA LEU A 256 0.62 29.58 12.77
C LEU A 256 -0.59 30.51 12.63
N SER A 257 -1.76 29.94 12.37
CA SER A 257 -3.03 30.65 12.42
C SER A 257 -3.43 30.98 13.88
N LEU A 258 -4.24 32.02 14.08
CA LEU A 258 -4.72 32.47 15.41
C LEU A 258 -5.32 31.36 16.31
N PRO A 259 -6.02 30.32 15.77
CA PRO A 259 -6.46 29.18 16.57
C PRO A 259 -5.31 28.26 17.00
N GLU A 260 -4.33 28.02 16.13
CA GLU A 260 -3.16 27.17 16.42
C GLU A 260 -2.25 27.80 17.48
N HIS A 261 -2.14 29.14 17.47
CA HIS A 261 -1.41 29.88 18.49
C HIS A 261 -2.03 29.74 19.89
N ARG A 262 -3.37 29.66 20.02
CA ARG A 262 -4.03 29.49 21.32
C ARG A 262 -3.82 28.08 21.90
N LEU A 263 -3.81 27.06 21.05
CA LEU A 263 -3.57 25.67 21.45
C LEU A 263 -2.11 25.44 21.85
N HIS A 264 -1.18 26.14 21.20
CA HIS A 264 0.23 26.10 21.56
C HIS A 264 0.49 26.79 22.91
N GLN A 265 -0.12 27.95 23.15
CA GLN A 265 0.03 28.67 24.42
C GLN A 265 -0.56 27.90 25.61
N SER A 266 -1.73 27.28 25.45
CA SER A 266 -2.37 26.50 26.51
C SER A 266 -1.61 25.20 26.86
N ALA A 267 -0.85 24.64 25.90
CA ALA A 267 0.02 23.50 26.15
C ALA A 267 1.30 23.89 26.92
N ILE A 268 1.81 25.10 26.71
CA ILE A 268 2.99 25.62 27.42
C ILE A 268 2.63 25.97 28.87
N ASP A 269 1.48 26.61 29.09
CA ASP A 269 1.01 27.03 30.42
C ASP A 269 0.67 25.84 31.35
N CYS A 270 0.42 24.64 30.81
CA CYS A 270 0.22 23.43 31.62
C CYS A 270 1.53 22.80 32.12
N SER A 271 2.71 23.25 31.64
CA SER A 271 3.99 22.59 31.92
C SER A 271 4.92 23.35 32.89
N TYR A 272 4.54 24.56 33.34
CA TYR A 272 5.29 25.32 34.33
C TYR A 272 4.53 25.43 35.67
N GLY A 273 4.73 24.41 36.50
CA GLY A 273 5.03 24.50 37.93
C GLY A 273 4.12 25.30 38.86
N TYR A 274 3.32 24.58 39.65
CA TYR A 274 3.21 24.88 41.07
C TYR A 274 4.39 24.22 41.79
N ASP A 275 5.27 25.05 42.38
CA ASP A 275 6.21 24.66 43.44
C ASP A 275 6.17 25.77 44.50
N VAL A 276 5.31 25.62 45.52
CA VAL A 276 5.42 26.35 46.79
C VAL A 276 4.94 25.42 47.90
N MET A 277 5.83 25.17 48.87
CA MET A 277 5.57 24.41 50.10
C MET A 277 4.61 25.14 51.03
N ASP A 278 3.72 24.41 51.70
CA ASP A 278 3.22 24.80 53.03
C ASP A 278 2.87 23.58 53.88
N GLU A 279 3.29 23.61 55.14
CA GLU A 279 3.04 22.64 56.19
C GLU A 279 1.62 22.86 56.77
N SER A 280 0.88 21.79 57.09
CA SER A 280 0.13 21.63 58.37
C SER A 280 -0.80 20.40 58.38
N THR A 281 -0.50 19.50 59.33
CA THR A 281 -1.35 18.65 60.18
C THR A 281 -2.86 18.45 59.89
N SER A 282 -3.31 17.19 59.87
CA SER A 282 -4.52 16.62 60.55
C SER A 282 -4.87 15.25 59.93
N SER A 283 -4.60 14.13 60.60
CA SER A 283 -5.60 13.30 61.34
C SER A 283 -6.72 12.69 60.48
N ASP A 284 -6.62 11.40 60.11
CA ASP A 284 -7.40 10.31 60.72
C ASP A 284 -7.29 9.01 59.89
N ASP A 285 -7.22 7.90 60.64
CA ASP A 285 -7.14 6.52 60.21
C ASP A 285 -8.32 6.08 59.34
N GLU A 286 -8.10 5.11 58.46
CA GLU A 286 -8.80 3.82 58.53
C GLU A 286 -8.09 2.77 57.66
N LYS A 287 -8.11 1.55 58.19
CA LYS A 287 -7.21 0.43 57.95
C LYS A 287 -7.90 -0.60 57.08
N PHE A 288 -7.28 -1.12 56.02
CA PHE A 288 -7.49 -2.53 55.63
C PHE A 288 -6.24 -3.13 54.97
N VAL A 289 -5.84 -4.26 55.56
CA VAL A 289 -4.70 -5.13 55.24
C VAL A 289 -5.15 -6.18 54.23
N CYS A 290 -4.31 -6.51 53.25
CA CYS A 290 -4.13 -7.89 52.80
C CYS A 290 -2.74 -8.06 52.15
N GLU A 291 -1.80 -8.56 52.95
CA GLU A 291 -0.55 -9.17 52.49
C GLU A 291 -0.83 -10.49 51.77
N SER A 292 -0.05 -10.80 50.74
CA SER A 292 0.64 -12.08 50.71
C SER A 292 1.90 -11.99 49.85
N GLU A 293 3.01 -12.25 50.53
CA GLU A 293 4.36 -12.40 50.03
C GLU A 293 4.49 -13.68 49.19
N PHE A 294 5.30 -13.64 48.13
CA PHE A 294 5.94 -14.83 47.59
C PHE A 294 7.44 -14.73 47.85
N GLN A 295 7.90 -15.52 48.82
CA GLN A 295 9.31 -15.73 49.12
C GLN A 295 9.97 -16.70 48.14
N GLU A 296 11.25 -16.44 47.91
CA GLU A 296 12.24 -17.28 47.25
C GLU A 296 12.41 -18.66 47.89
N GLY A 297 12.86 -19.63 47.08
CA GLY A 297 13.44 -20.88 47.53
C GLY A 297 14.35 -21.50 46.47
N ARG A 298 15.65 -21.20 46.52
CA ARG A 298 16.72 -21.93 45.84
C ARG A 298 16.93 -23.31 46.50
N SER A 299 17.16 -24.37 45.72
CA SER A 299 18.24 -25.34 46.00
C SER A 299 18.64 -26.16 44.77
N HIS A 300 19.91 -26.55 44.75
CA HIS A 300 20.71 -27.19 43.71
C HIS A 300 20.49 -28.72 43.56
N SER A 301 20.81 -29.30 42.39
CA SER A 301 21.89 -30.30 42.27
C SER A 301 22.17 -30.79 40.83
N HIS A 302 23.47 -31.02 40.63
CA HIS A 302 24.28 -31.62 39.56
C HIS A 302 23.71 -32.73 38.66
N HIS A 303 24.15 -32.76 37.40
CA HIS A 303 24.95 -33.87 36.84
C HIS A 303 25.77 -33.45 35.60
N HIS A 304 27.07 -33.75 35.64
CA HIS A 304 28.06 -33.65 34.56
C HIS A 304 27.99 -34.84 33.60
N SER A 305 28.33 -34.61 32.33
CA SER A 305 29.25 -35.49 31.57
C SER A 305 29.84 -34.74 30.37
N ASP A 306 31.12 -34.40 30.49
CA ASP A 306 32.03 -34.03 29.40
C ASP A 306 32.47 -35.27 28.62
N GLU A 307 32.56 -35.19 27.30
CA GLU A 307 33.54 -35.96 26.52
C GLU A 307 34.16 -35.07 25.43
N LYS A 308 35.47 -34.80 25.58
CA LYS A 308 36.38 -34.35 24.54
C LYS A 308 37.38 -35.48 24.29
N ILE A 309 37.61 -35.83 23.03
CA ILE A 309 38.84 -36.50 22.58
C ILE A 309 39.41 -35.72 21.39
N SER A 310 40.68 -35.37 21.53
CA SER A 310 41.56 -34.71 20.55
C SER A 310 42.43 -35.72 19.80
N GLY A 311 42.92 -35.37 18.60
CA GLY A 311 44.28 -35.73 18.20
C GLY A 311 44.56 -35.92 16.71
N ASN A 312 45.13 -34.86 16.08
CA ASN A 312 46.29 -34.82 15.16
C ASN A 312 46.31 -35.66 13.85
N ALA A 313 47.04 -35.32 12.77
CA ALA A 313 47.69 -34.15 12.17
C ALA A 313 48.55 -34.72 10.99
N SER A 314 48.72 -34.00 9.87
CA SER A 314 49.84 -34.00 8.89
C SER A 314 49.34 -33.39 7.56
N GLY A 315 50.00 -32.48 6.83
CA GLY A 315 51.30 -31.85 6.95
C GLY A 315 51.94 -31.66 5.55
N SER A 316 52.00 -30.42 5.04
CA SER A 316 53.00 -29.89 4.07
C SER A 316 52.59 -28.43 3.77
N GLY A 317 53.37 -27.36 3.91
CA GLY A 317 54.83 -27.16 3.91
C GLY A 317 55.15 -26.15 2.80
N GLY A 318 55.58 -24.92 3.13
CA GLY A 318 56.15 -23.98 2.17
C GLY A 318 55.90 -22.50 2.45
N GLN A 319 56.97 -21.74 2.71
CA GLN A 319 57.01 -20.36 3.18
C GLN A 319 56.85 -19.29 2.08
N SER A 320 56.17 -18.20 2.45
CA SER A 320 56.47 -16.77 2.28
C SER A 320 57.04 -16.22 0.95
N HIS A 321 56.32 -15.28 0.32
CA HIS A 321 56.85 -13.96 -0.07
C HIS A 321 55.73 -12.89 -0.14
N LYS A 322 56.07 -11.68 0.32
CA LYS A 322 55.24 -10.48 0.53
C LYS A 322 54.44 -10.04 -0.71
N GLY A 323 53.17 -9.71 -0.49
CA GLY A 323 52.33 -8.89 -1.38
C GLY A 323 51.36 -8.05 -0.55
N SER A 324 51.73 -6.80 -0.31
CA SER A 324 50.94 -5.79 0.37
C SER A 324 49.65 -5.49 -0.41
N TRP A 325 48.50 -5.81 0.16
CA TRP A 325 47.21 -5.26 -0.27
C TRP A 325 46.44 -4.80 0.96
N GLY A 326 46.42 -3.48 1.15
CA GLY A 326 45.74 -2.82 2.25
C GLY A 326 44.23 -3.07 2.17
N TRP A 327 43.68 -3.57 3.27
CA TRP A 327 42.24 -3.49 3.51
C TRP A 327 41.87 -2.03 3.72
N THR A 328 41.21 -1.43 2.73
CA THR A 328 40.40 -0.24 2.94
C THR A 328 39.20 -0.62 3.78
N GLN A 329 39.37 -0.45 5.09
CA GLN A 329 38.31 -0.46 6.09
C GLN A 329 37.23 0.54 5.63
N ARG A 330 36.14 0.01 5.07
CA ARG A 330 34.93 0.79 4.82
C ARG A 330 34.55 1.44 6.16
N LYS A 331 34.65 2.76 6.20
CA LYS A 331 34.18 3.59 7.32
C LYS A 331 32.72 3.20 7.58
N ALA A 332 32.50 2.45 8.65
CA ALA A 332 31.18 2.34 9.24
C ALA A 332 30.76 3.77 9.58
N ALA A 333 29.70 4.25 8.94
CA ALA A 333 29.07 5.49 9.33
C ALA A 333 28.81 5.40 10.84
N THR A 334 29.44 6.29 11.60
CA THR A 334 29.27 6.42 13.05
C THR A 334 27.81 6.73 13.30
N SER A 335 27.03 5.69 13.59
CA SER A 335 25.65 5.83 14.03
C SER A 335 25.66 6.59 15.35
N ASN A 336 24.94 7.71 15.38
CA ASN A 336 24.58 8.42 16.61
C ASN A 336 23.69 7.51 17.47
N TYR A 337 24.27 6.50 18.12
CA TYR A 337 23.59 5.77 19.18
C TYR A 337 23.52 6.70 20.40
N GLY A 338 22.40 7.41 20.54
CA GLY A 338 22.08 8.09 21.79
C GLY A 338 22.07 7.09 22.96
N ILE A 339 22.37 7.56 24.17
CA ILE A 339 22.32 6.69 25.36
C ILE A 339 20.88 6.21 25.52
N PRO A 340 20.62 4.89 25.58
CA PRO A 340 19.29 4.36 25.84
C PRO A 340 18.82 4.87 27.20
N ARG A 341 17.78 5.71 27.19
CA ARG A 341 17.04 6.11 28.40
C ARG A 341 15.75 5.30 28.55
N ALA A 342 15.35 4.63 27.47
CA ALA A 342 14.23 3.74 27.42
C ALA A 342 14.53 2.35 28.02
N PHE A 343 13.48 1.70 28.53
CA PHE A 343 13.52 0.34 29.04
C PHE A 343 13.92 -0.69 27.97
N TRP A 344 13.45 -0.52 26.74
CA TRP A 344 13.75 -1.42 25.63
C TRP A 344 14.88 -0.92 24.73
N PRO A 345 15.63 -1.81 24.05
CA PRO A 345 16.60 -1.42 23.04
C PRO A 345 15.99 -0.59 21.90
N HIS A 346 16.78 0.27 21.27
CA HIS A 346 16.35 1.14 20.15
C HIS A 346 15.67 0.38 18.99
N TRP A 347 16.14 -0.83 18.68
CA TRP A 347 15.54 -1.62 17.61
C TRP A 347 14.08 -2.00 17.90
N VAL A 348 13.67 -2.16 19.17
CA VAL A 348 12.28 -2.47 19.55
C VAL A 348 11.37 -1.30 19.21
N TYR A 349 11.77 -0.07 19.56
CA TYR A 349 10.99 1.13 19.21
C TYR A 349 10.86 1.32 17.70
N ARG A 350 11.94 1.07 16.95
CA ARG A 350 11.90 1.13 15.48
C ARG A 350 10.95 0.12 14.85
N MET A 351 10.63 -0.99 15.51
CA MET A 351 9.64 -1.97 15.02
C MET A 351 8.19 -1.48 15.14
N TYR A 352 7.93 -0.40 15.88
CA TYR A 352 6.60 0.18 16.07
C TYR A 352 6.52 1.67 15.67
N ASP A 353 7.64 2.28 15.30
CA ASP A 353 7.66 3.62 14.71
C ASP A 353 7.10 3.57 13.29
N SER A 354 5.92 4.16 13.08
CA SER A 354 5.19 4.12 11.81
C SER A 354 5.98 4.68 10.65
N TYR A 355 6.90 5.62 10.88
CA TYR A 355 7.68 6.23 9.81
C TYR A 355 8.91 5.40 9.46
N CYS A 356 9.52 4.71 10.44
CA CYS A 356 10.52 3.68 10.15
C CYS A 356 9.91 2.55 9.33
N LEU A 357 8.69 2.12 9.68
CA LEU A 357 7.95 1.10 8.96
C LEU A 357 7.55 1.57 7.56
N ALA A 358 7.03 2.80 7.42
CA ALA A 358 6.67 3.38 6.13
C ALA A 358 7.87 3.48 5.18
N GLN A 359 9.05 3.88 5.69
CA GLN A 359 10.29 3.87 4.90
C GLN A 359 10.64 2.45 4.43
N ARG A 360 10.57 1.45 5.32
CA ARG A 360 10.86 0.06 4.96
C ARG A 360 9.89 -0.47 3.90
N VAL A 361 8.59 -0.20 4.05
CA VAL A 361 7.58 -0.55 3.04
C VAL A 361 7.89 0.12 1.71
N ALA A 362 8.19 1.42 1.70
CA ALA A 362 8.53 2.14 0.48
C ALA A 362 9.78 1.56 -0.22
N ASP A 363 10.81 1.21 0.54
CA ASP A 363 12.03 0.60 0.01
C ASP A 363 11.74 -0.77 -0.62
N MET A 364 10.93 -1.60 0.04
CA MET A 364 10.50 -2.90 -0.49
C MET A 364 9.62 -2.75 -1.73
N TRP A 365 8.68 -1.79 -1.72
CA TRP A 365 7.79 -1.50 -2.85
C TRP A 365 8.57 -1.02 -4.07
N LYS A 366 9.56 -0.15 -3.85
CA LYS A 366 10.49 0.33 -4.89
C LYS A 366 11.27 -0.83 -5.53
N GLN A 367 11.63 -1.85 -4.76
CA GLN A 367 12.28 -3.05 -5.31
C GLN A 367 11.33 -3.96 -6.11
N ILE A 368 10.01 -3.85 -5.95
CA ILE A 368 9.02 -4.63 -6.71
C ILE A 368 8.70 -3.91 -8.02
N VAL A 369 8.33 -2.63 -7.91
CA VAL A 369 7.64 -1.90 -8.98
C VAL A 369 8.54 -0.87 -9.67
N GLY A 370 9.62 -0.43 -9.02
CA GLY A 370 10.57 0.56 -9.54
C GLY A 370 10.06 2.01 -9.56
N ALA A 371 8.79 2.24 -9.92
CA ALA A 371 8.15 3.56 -10.01
C ALA A 371 6.63 3.49 -9.73
N PRO A 372 5.95 4.57 -9.29
CA PRO A 372 6.50 5.88 -8.95
C PRO A 372 7.26 5.89 -7.61
N ALA A 373 8.11 6.90 -7.41
CA ALA A 373 8.81 7.10 -6.15
C ALA A 373 7.81 7.45 -5.04
N MET A 374 7.86 6.69 -3.95
CA MET A 374 6.96 6.83 -2.79
C MET A 374 7.39 7.98 -1.84
N ASP A 375 8.35 8.81 -2.25
CA ASP A 375 9.06 9.78 -1.39
C ASP A 375 8.11 10.78 -0.70
N GLY A 376 7.02 11.16 -1.37
CA GLY A 376 5.97 12.01 -0.79
C GLY A 376 5.09 11.30 0.24
N LEU A 377 4.87 9.99 0.08
CA LEU A 377 4.00 9.19 0.93
C LEU A 377 4.72 8.68 2.18
N VAL A 378 6.04 8.49 2.15
CA VAL A 378 6.81 8.06 3.34
C VAL A 378 6.65 9.01 4.53
N LYS A 379 6.40 10.30 4.26
CA LYS A 379 6.14 11.31 5.30
C LYS A 379 4.71 11.26 5.88
N LYS A 380 3.82 10.46 5.28
CA LYS A 380 2.41 10.26 5.65
C LYS A 380 2.11 8.76 5.78
N PRO A 381 2.56 8.10 6.87
CA PRO A 381 2.44 6.64 7.03
C PRO A 381 1.00 6.12 6.94
N ASP A 382 0.05 6.93 7.39
CA ASP A 382 -1.39 6.71 7.28
C ASP A 382 -1.83 6.52 5.83
N LEU A 383 -1.50 7.48 4.95
CA LEU A 383 -1.81 7.39 3.52
C LEU A 383 -1.01 6.31 2.80
N LEU A 384 0.28 6.16 3.15
CA LEU A 384 1.14 5.15 2.54
C LEU A 384 0.61 3.73 2.78
N SER A 385 0.14 3.44 4.00
CA SER A 385 -0.40 2.12 4.34
C SER A 385 -1.60 1.76 3.45
N PHE A 386 -2.58 2.65 3.32
CA PHE A 386 -3.72 2.41 2.44
C PHE A 386 -3.35 2.33 0.96
N TYR A 387 -2.41 3.16 0.51
CA TYR A 387 -1.91 3.08 -0.86
C TYR A 387 -1.32 1.69 -1.14
N VAL A 388 -0.39 1.22 -0.31
CA VAL A 388 0.26 -0.09 -0.50
C VAL A 388 -0.74 -1.22 -0.37
N ALA A 389 -1.61 -1.20 0.63
CA ALA A 389 -2.69 -2.18 0.80
C ALA A 389 -3.61 -2.23 -0.44
N SER A 390 -3.88 -1.09 -1.07
CA SER A 390 -4.69 -1.04 -2.29
C SER A 390 -4.01 -1.66 -3.51
N LYS A 391 -2.67 -1.78 -3.51
CA LYS A 391 -1.87 -2.25 -4.65
C LYS A 391 -1.21 -3.60 -4.45
N ILE A 392 -1.12 -4.09 -3.22
CA ILE A 392 -0.46 -5.36 -2.92
C ILE A 392 -1.23 -6.54 -3.56
N PRO A 393 -0.54 -7.43 -4.28
CA PRO A 393 -1.15 -8.54 -5.01
C PRO A 393 -1.47 -9.73 -4.10
N VAL A 394 -2.46 -9.56 -3.23
CA VAL A 394 -2.96 -10.58 -2.29
C VAL A 394 -4.43 -10.89 -2.53
N SER A 395 -4.95 -11.95 -1.93
CA SER A 395 -6.36 -12.32 -2.08
C SER A 395 -7.30 -11.27 -1.49
N GLN A 396 -8.55 -11.32 -1.92
CA GLN A 396 -9.61 -10.42 -1.42
C GLN A 396 -9.87 -10.57 0.09
N SER A 397 -9.66 -11.75 0.68
CA SER A 397 -9.76 -11.93 2.13
C SER A 397 -8.62 -11.22 2.86
N THR A 398 -7.39 -11.34 2.37
CA THR A 398 -6.22 -10.63 2.92
C THR A 398 -6.35 -9.12 2.73
N ARG A 399 -6.92 -8.65 1.60
CA ARG A 399 -7.26 -7.23 1.40
C ARG A 399 -8.29 -6.76 2.42
N GLN A 400 -9.33 -7.55 2.68
CA GLN A 400 -10.31 -7.22 3.72
C GLN A 400 -9.67 -7.17 5.10
N GLU A 401 -8.78 -8.11 5.42
CA GLU A 401 -7.99 -8.11 6.67
C GLU A 401 -7.21 -6.79 6.83
N LEU A 402 -6.50 -6.34 5.79
CA LEU A 402 -5.77 -5.07 5.80
C LEU A 402 -6.69 -3.85 6.02
N LEU A 403 -7.90 -3.88 5.47
CA LEU A 403 -8.90 -2.82 5.68
C LEU A 403 -9.46 -2.85 7.11
N ASP A 404 -9.61 -4.04 7.70
CA ASP A 404 -10.12 -4.24 9.06
C ASP A 404 -9.11 -3.84 10.14
N ILE A 405 -7.80 -3.84 9.86
CA ILE A 405 -6.77 -3.45 10.82
C ILE A 405 -6.92 -1.98 11.23
N ASP A 406 -7.13 -1.80 12.54
CA ASP A 406 -7.05 -0.52 13.22
C ASP A 406 -5.60 -0.22 13.61
N GLY A 407 -5.16 1.01 13.34
CA GLY A 407 -3.81 1.50 13.64
C GLY A 407 -2.83 1.34 12.48
N VAL A 408 -2.25 2.47 12.09
CA VAL A 408 -1.29 2.59 10.97
C VAL A 408 -0.08 1.67 11.15
N THR A 409 0.45 1.58 12.38
CA THR A 409 1.61 0.75 12.70
C THR A 409 1.36 -0.74 12.43
N TYR A 410 0.20 -1.25 12.83
CA TYR A 410 -0.13 -2.66 12.65
C TYR A 410 -0.38 -3.00 11.18
N ARG A 411 -1.02 -2.08 10.44
CA ARG A 411 -1.24 -2.22 9.00
C ARG A 411 0.08 -2.28 8.23
N LEU A 412 1.01 -1.34 8.49
CA LEU A 412 2.34 -1.33 7.86
C LEU A 412 3.16 -2.58 8.19
N ARG A 413 3.06 -3.11 9.42
CA ARG A 413 3.74 -4.37 9.79
C ARG A 413 3.18 -5.55 9.00
N ARG A 414 1.85 -5.63 8.89
CA ARG A 414 1.19 -6.67 8.10
C ARG A 414 1.56 -6.57 6.62
N GLU A 415 1.63 -5.36 6.08
CA GLU A 415 2.11 -5.12 4.72
C GLU A 415 3.56 -5.59 4.53
N ILE A 416 4.47 -5.32 5.47
CA ILE A 416 5.86 -5.83 5.41
C ILE A 416 5.87 -7.36 5.36
N GLU A 417 5.13 -8.03 6.24
CA GLU A 417 5.06 -9.51 6.26
C GLU A 417 4.59 -10.06 4.91
N LEU A 418 3.54 -9.46 4.33
CA LEU A 418 3.02 -9.85 3.02
C LEU A 418 4.03 -9.61 1.89
N LEU A 419 4.72 -8.46 1.91
CA LEU A 419 5.74 -8.11 0.92
C LEU A 419 7.00 -8.98 1.03
N GLU A 420 7.32 -9.52 2.21
CA GLU A 420 8.42 -10.48 2.42
C GLU A 420 8.10 -11.86 1.85
N CYS A 421 6.84 -12.31 1.97
CA CYS A 421 6.43 -13.64 1.53
C CYS A 421 6.05 -13.68 0.03
N PHE A 422 5.74 -12.52 -0.57
CA PHE A 422 5.27 -12.43 -1.94
C PHE A 422 6.42 -12.53 -2.96
N ASP A 423 6.59 -13.71 -3.54
CA ASP A 423 7.47 -13.94 -4.71
C ASP A 423 6.73 -14.57 -5.91
N ARG A 424 5.75 -15.44 -5.66
CA ARG A 424 5.08 -16.23 -6.71
C ARG A 424 3.61 -15.89 -6.81
N ILE A 425 3.15 -15.70 -8.05
CA ILE A 425 1.75 -15.52 -8.39
C ILE A 425 1.22 -16.85 -8.89
N GLN A 426 0.30 -17.46 -8.15
CA GLN A 426 -0.23 -18.80 -8.44
C GLN A 426 -1.73 -18.77 -8.70
N CYS A 427 -2.22 -19.64 -9.58
CA CYS A 427 -3.66 -19.82 -9.78
C CYS A 427 -4.33 -20.28 -8.49
N LYS A 428 -5.40 -19.58 -8.08
CA LYS A 428 -6.17 -19.90 -6.87
C LYS A 428 -6.73 -21.33 -6.87
N SER A 429 -7.17 -21.82 -8.03
CA SER A 429 -7.85 -23.12 -8.14
C SER A 429 -6.91 -24.32 -8.17
N CYS A 430 -5.76 -24.22 -8.85
CA CYS A 430 -4.85 -25.36 -9.05
C CYS A 430 -3.40 -25.13 -8.58
N GLN A 431 -3.10 -23.95 -8.05
CA GLN A 431 -1.77 -23.56 -7.55
C GLN A 431 -0.65 -23.53 -8.60
N THR A 432 -0.97 -23.67 -9.89
CA THR A 432 -0.03 -23.48 -11.00
C THR A 432 0.60 -22.09 -10.93
N VAL A 433 1.93 -22.03 -10.98
CA VAL A 433 2.68 -20.76 -10.97
C VAL A 433 2.48 -20.05 -12.31
N ILE A 434 1.85 -18.87 -12.26
CA ILE A 434 1.57 -18.04 -13.42
C ILE A 434 2.72 -17.08 -13.68
N ALA A 435 3.23 -16.41 -12.65
CA ALA A 435 4.28 -15.41 -12.77
C ALA A 435 5.06 -15.24 -11.46
N ARG A 436 6.09 -14.40 -11.47
CA ARG A 436 6.82 -13.95 -10.27
C ARG A 436 6.59 -12.47 -10.01
N ARG A 437 6.90 -12.02 -8.78
CA ARG A 437 6.92 -10.58 -8.42
C ARG A 437 7.78 -9.75 -9.38
N SER A 438 8.87 -10.32 -9.90
CA SER A 438 9.78 -9.64 -10.83
C SER A 438 9.18 -9.42 -12.21
N ASP A 439 8.09 -10.11 -12.54
CA ASP A 439 7.38 -9.94 -13.80
C ASP A 439 6.33 -8.81 -13.71
N MET A 440 6.09 -8.24 -12.53
CA MET A 440 5.15 -7.13 -12.36
C MET A 440 5.62 -5.88 -13.09
N MET A 441 4.65 -5.15 -13.64
CA MET A 441 4.90 -3.92 -14.36
C MET A 441 3.80 -2.89 -14.13
N VAL A 442 4.09 -1.64 -14.43
CA VAL A 442 3.17 -0.52 -14.23
C VAL A 442 2.61 -0.05 -15.57
N MET A 443 1.33 -0.36 -15.81
CA MET A 443 0.57 0.19 -16.95
C MET A 443 -0.41 1.30 -16.54
N SER A 444 -0.41 1.71 -15.27
CA SER A 444 -1.29 2.76 -14.74
C SER A 444 -0.49 3.65 -13.79
N SER A 445 -0.75 4.97 -13.80
CA SER A 445 -0.10 5.87 -12.83
C SER A 445 -0.44 5.53 -11.36
N ASP A 446 -1.53 4.78 -11.13
CA ASP A 446 -1.90 4.34 -9.79
C ASP A 446 -1.10 3.11 -9.32
N GLY A 447 -0.25 2.52 -10.17
CA GLY A 447 0.60 1.39 -9.85
C GLY A 447 0.30 0.13 -10.69
N PRO A 448 0.85 -1.03 -10.29
CA PRO A 448 0.76 -2.28 -11.06
C PRO A 448 -0.56 -3.02 -10.89
N LEU A 449 -1.42 -2.55 -9.97
CA LEU A 449 -2.73 -3.11 -9.70
C LEU A 449 -3.79 -2.00 -9.72
N GLY A 450 -4.84 -2.18 -10.51
CA GLY A 450 -5.92 -1.19 -10.65
C GLY A 450 -7.30 -1.86 -10.75
N ALA A 451 -8.35 -1.15 -10.34
CA ALA A 451 -9.73 -1.59 -10.52
C ALA A 451 -10.26 -1.10 -11.87
N TYR A 452 -10.86 -1.99 -12.64
CA TYR A 452 -11.45 -1.68 -13.95
C TYR A 452 -12.82 -2.33 -14.05
N VAL A 453 -13.75 -1.69 -14.76
CA VAL A 453 -15.11 -2.23 -14.92
C VAL A 453 -15.34 -2.65 -16.36
N ASN A 454 -16.00 -3.79 -16.56
CA ASN A 454 -16.37 -4.29 -17.88
C ASN A 454 -17.74 -3.71 -18.36
N PRO A 455 -18.14 -3.92 -19.63
CA PRO A 455 -19.42 -3.45 -20.15
C PRO A 455 -20.65 -3.93 -19.39
N HIS A 456 -20.54 -5.08 -18.70
CA HIS A 456 -21.62 -5.68 -17.92
C HIS A 456 -21.66 -5.18 -16.46
N GLY A 457 -20.77 -4.27 -16.07
CA GLY A 457 -20.72 -3.69 -14.73
C GLY A 457 -19.95 -4.51 -13.70
N SER A 458 -19.24 -5.56 -14.10
CA SER A 458 -18.36 -6.31 -13.20
C SER A 458 -17.03 -5.58 -13.04
N VAL A 459 -16.66 -5.31 -11.78
CA VAL A 459 -15.37 -4.71 -11.43
C VAL A 459 -14.33 -5.82 -11.28
N HIS A 460 -13.17 -5.62 -11.89
CA HIS A 460 -12.02 -6.49 -11.82
C HIS A 460 -10.80 -5.72 -11.34
N GLU A 461 -10.17 -6.22 -10.29
CA GLU A 461 -8.83 -5.78 -9.88
C GLU A 461 -7.80 -6.50 -10.75
N ILE A 462 -7.08 -5.73 -11.57
CA ILE A 462 -6.17 -6.21 -12.60
C ILE A 462 -4.74 -5.89 -12.21
N MET A 463 -3.91 -6.93 -12.13
CA MET A 463 -2.48 -6.84 -11.97
C MET A 463 -1.79 -6.95 -13.32
N THR A 464 -0.90 -6.02 -13.65
CA THR A 464 -0.18 -6.01 -14.93
C THR A 464 1.19 -6.66 -14.84
N LEU A 465 1.47 -7.59 -15.77
CA LEU A 465 2.69 -8.39 -15.80
C LEU A 465 3.34 -8.37 -17.20
N HIS A 466 4.66 -8.28 -17.26
CA HIS A 466 5.45 -8.47 -18.47
C HIS A 466 5.39 -9.90 -18.99
N LYS A 467 5.37 -10.88 -18.09
CA LYS A 467 5.42 -12.30 -18.41
C LYS A 467 4.42 -13.08 -17.56
N ALA A 468 3.77 -14.05 -18.19
CA ALA A 468 2.95 -15.05 -17.53
C ALA A 468 3.10 -16.40 -18.26
N ASN A 469 3.00 -17.50 -17.52
CA ASN A 469 3.13 -18.88 -18.02
C ASN A 469 1.89 -19.69 -17.62
N GLY A 470 1.68 -20.85 -18.26
CA GLY A 470 0.57 -21.74 -17.91
C GLY A 470 -0.81 -21.14 -18.21
N LEU A 471 -0.88 -20.28 -19.22
CA LEU A 471 -2.07 -19.56 -19.66
C LEU A 471 -2.40 -19.92 -21.11
N ALA A 472 -3.67 -20.21 -21.39
CA ALA A 472 -4.20 -20.48 -22.72
C ALA A 472 -5.04 -19.29 -23.19
N LEU A 473 -4.91 -18.90 -24.46
CA LEU A 473 -5.69 -17.80 -25.06
C LEU A 473 -6.99 -18.32 -25.66
N ILE A 474 -8.06 -17.56 -25.49
CA ILE A 474 -9.40 -17.90 -25.95
C ILE A 474 -9.92 -16.75 -26.84
N GLY A 475 -10.33 -17.09 -28.07
CA GLY A 475 -10.88 -16.14 -29.03
C GLY A 475 -9.82 -15.31 -29.75
N ARG A 476 -10.27 -14.27 -30.46
CA ARG A 476 -9.42 -13.32 -31.20
C ARG A 476 -9.19 -12.05 -30.37
N PRO A 477 -8.11 -11.29 -30.61
CA PRO A 477 -7.92 -9.98 -29.99
C PRO A 477 -9.05 -9.01 -30.34
N ASN A 478 -9.59 -8.31 -29.34
CA ASN A 478 -10.62 -7.29 -29.50
C ASN A 478 -10.18 -5.96 -28.85
N THR A 479 -10.46 -4.82 -29.49
CA THR A 479 -10.19 -3.48 -28.96
C THR A 479 -11.38 -2.87 -28.19
N ASP A 480 -12.56 -3.46 -28.32
CA ASP A 480 -13.79 -2.94 -27.72
C ASP A 480 -13.67 -2.90 -26.20
N TYR A 481 -13.98 -1.74 -25.63
CA TYR A 481 -13.94 -1.53 -24.17
C TYR A 481 -12.59 -1.85 -23.51
N SER A 482 -11.49 -1.74 -24.26
CA SER A 482 -10.15 -1.95 -23.72
C SER A 482 -9.80 -0.93 -22.64
N TRP A 483 -9.36 -1.41 -21.48
CA TRP A 483 -8.93 -0.57 -20.35
C TRP A 483 -7.59 0.14 -20.60
N PHE A 484 -6.82 -0.32 -21.58
CA PHE A 484 -5.52 0.23 -21.95
C PHE A 484 -5.60 0.72 -23.41
N PRO A 485 -5.88 2.00 -23.64
CA PRO A 485 -6.05 2.54 -24.99
C PRO A 485 -4.86 2.24 -25.90
N GLY A 486 -5.12 1.75 -27.12
CA GLY A 486 -4.08 1.30 -28.05
C GLY A 486 -3.66 -0.16 -27.89
N TYR A 487 -4.32 -0.92 -27.01
CA TYR A 487 -4.15 -2.36 -26.88
C TYR A 487 -5.47 -3.09 -27.15
N ALA A 488 -5.39 -4.18 -27.92
CA ALA A 488 -6.45 -5.18 -28.00
C ALA A 488 -6.26 -6.21 -26.89
N TRP A 489 -7.35 -6.75 -26.34
CA TRP A 489 -7.34 -7.79 -25.32
C TRP A 489 -7.78 -9.14 -25.89
N THR A 490 -7.24 -10.23 -25.34
CA THR A 490 -7.67 -11.60 -25.60
C THR A 490 -7.86 -12.31 -24.27
N ILE A 491 -8.99 -13.00 -24.09
CA ILE A 491 -9.27 -13.73 -22.85
C ILE A 491 -8.19 -14.79 -22.63
N THR A 492 -7.79 -14.97 -21.37
CA THR A 492 -6.88 -16.05 -21.01
C THR A 492 -7.33 -16.85 -19.80
N ASN A 493 -7.25 -18.17 -19.92
CA ASN A 493 -7.59 -19.14 -18.89
C ASN A 493 -6.34 -19.87 -18.41
N CYS A 494 -6.39 -20.40 -17.18
CA CYS A 494 -5.35 -21.30 -16.71
C CYS A 494 -5.35 -22.55 -17.61
N ALA A 495 -4.19 -22.90 -18.17
CA ALA A 495 -4.05 -24.07 -19.03
C ALA A 495 -4.26 -25.40 -18.28
N THR A 496 -4.22 -25.39 -16.94
CA THR A 496 -4.36 -26.58 -16.10
C THR A 496 -5.79 -26.83 -15.65
N CYS A 497 -6.48 -25.80 -15.17
CA CYS A 497 -7.82 -25.94 -14.58
C CYS A 497 -8.90 -25.11 -15.29
N GLU A 498 -8.55 -24.49 -16.42
CA GLU A 498 -9.46 -23.73 -17.30
C GLU A 498 -10.14 -22.52 -16.67
N SER A 499 -9.81 -22.19 -15.42
CA SER A 499 -10.33 -21.00 -14.73
C SER A 499 -9.91 -19.75 -15.50
N HIS A 500 -10.85 -18.84 -15.76
CA HIS A 500 -10.56 -17.56 -16.37
C HIS A 500 -9.57 -16.77 -15.50
N MET A 501 -8.38 -16.45 -16.03
CA MET A 501 -7.32 -15.78 -15.25
C MET A 501 -7.27 -14.27 -15.53
N GLY A 502 -7.64 -13.84 -16.73
CA GLY A 502 -7.65 -12.44 -17.12
C GLY A 502 -7.48 -12.28 -18.63
N TRP A 503 -6.61 -11.38 -19.06
CA TRP A 503 -6.45 -11.04 -20.47
C TRP A 503 -4.98 -10.86 -20.88
N LEU A 504 -4.66 -11.24 -22.12
CA LEU A 504 -3.46 -10.79 -22.82
C LEU A 504 -3.78 -9.49 -23.55
N PHE A 505 -2.98 -8.46 -23.36
CA PHE A 505 -3.07 -7.19 -24.07
C PHE A 505 -1.98 -7.11 -25.13
N THR A 506 -2.35 -6.88 -26.39
CA THR A 506 -1.44 -6.75 -27.54
C THR A 506 -1.57 -5.37 -28.17
N ALA A 507 -0.45 -4.70 -28.37
CA ALA A 507 -0.41 -3.37 -28.96
C ALA A 507 -0.97 -3.37 -30.39
N THR A 508 -1.87 -2.43 -30.69
CA THR A 508 -2.46 -2.29 -32.04
C THR A 508 -1.53 -1.57 -33.02
N ASN A 509 -0.45 -0.96 -32.52
CA ASN A 509 0.53 -0.21 -33.32
C ASN A 509 1.96 -0.57 -32.92
N ASN A 510 2.85 -0.62 -33.92
CA ASN A 510 4.28 -0.87 -33.76
C ASN A 510 5.06 0.12 -32.88
N LYS A 511 4.53 1.34 -32.70
CA LYS A 511 5.13 2.39 -31.87
C LYS A 511 4.86 2.22 -30.37
N LEU A 512 3.81 1.46 -30.01
CA LEU A 512 3.45 1.24 -28.61
C LEU A 512 4.33 0.16 -27.99
N LYS A 513 4.84 0.47 -26.81
CA LYS A 513 5.64 -0.41 -25.98
C LYS A 513 5.11 -0.39 -24.55
N PRO A 514 4.96 -1.56 -23.90
CA PRO A 514 5.36 -2.89 -24.38
C PRO A 514 4.51 -3.39 -25.55
N ARG A 515 5.02 -4.32 -26.36
CA ARG A 515 4.28 -4.91 -27.49
C ARG A 515 3.12 -5.78 -27.03
N LEU A 516 3.30 -6.46 -25.91
CA LEU A 516 2.27 -7.20 -25.22
C LEU A 516 2.54 -7.19 -23.71
N PHE A 517 1.50 -7.41 -22.92
CA PHE A 517 1.58 -7.63 -21.48
C PHE A 517 0.31 -8.38 -21.02
N TRP A 518 0.33 -8.89 -19.79
CA TRP A 518 -0.79 -9.63 -19.22
C TRP A 518 -1.50 -8.81 -18.16
N GLY A 519 -2.83 -8.83 -18.15
CA GLY A 519 -3.66 -8.33 -17.06
C GLY A 519 -4.33 -9.50 -16.34
N ILE A 520 -3.85 -9.85 -15.15
CA ILE A 520 -4.33 -10.99 -14.36
C ILE A 520 -5.26 -10.49 -13.25
N ARG A 521 -6.40 -11.16 -13.07
CA ARG A 521 -7.38 -10.84 -12.03
C ARG A 521 -6.82 -11.21 -10.65
N SER A 522 -6.75 -10.27 -9.72
CA SER A 522 -6.29 -10.52 -8.33
C SER A 522 -7.10 -11.62 -7.65
N SER A 523 -8.41 -11.68 -7.94
CA SER A 523 -9.35 -12.65 -7.38
C SER A 523 -9.06 -14.11 -7.74
N GLN A 524 -8.24 -14.34 -8.76
CA GLN A 524 -7.86 -15.65 -9.28
C GLN A 524 -6.44 -16.06 -8.87
N VAL A 525 -5.79 -15.25 -8.03
CA VAL A 525 -4.46 -15.51 -7.49
C VAL A 525 -4.59 -16.07 -6.07
N ALA A 526 -3.80 -17.09 -5.75
CA ALA A 526 -3.70 -17.65 -4.41
C ALA A 526 -2.89 -16.72 -3.48
N ASP A 527 -3.21 -16.72 -2.19
CA ASP A 527 -2.32 -16.10 -1.20
C ASP A 527 -0.99 -16.85 -1.15
N SER A 528 0.10 -16.10 -1.02
CA SER A 528 1.40 -16.68 -0.69
C SER A 528 1.33 -17.20 0.74
N ASN A 529 1.32 -18.52 0.93
CA ASN A 529 1.45 -19.10 2.27
C ASN A 529 2.85 -18.78 2.80
N PRO A 530 2.97 -18.18 4.01
CA PRO A 530 4.26 -17.95 4.65
C PRO A 530 5.00 -19.25 4.99
#